data_AF-A0A6F9BP42-F1
#
_entry.id   AF-A0A6F9BP42-F1
#
_cell.length_a   1.000
_cell.length_b   1.000
_cell.length_c   1.000
_cell.angle_alpha   90.00
_cell.angle_beta   90.00
_cell.angle_gamma   90.00
#
_symmetry.space_group_name_H-M   'P 1'
#
loop_
_entity.id
_entity.type
_entity.pdbx_description
1 polymer ?
#
loop_
_entity_poly.entity_id
_entity_poly.type
_entity_poly.pdbx_seq_one_letter_code
_entity_poly.pdbx_strand_id
1 'polypeptide(L)'
;MVPSLHPQFRYKEAFVKEKGQQVGLLSVEDDPKMVHSLAASKLQSSQGYKRQAQETRSQFKMHADQPEFQQAKKSQALASNQTYRQRLHDYTFDSQQLNVQHAKQAYKLQSDVDYKSDLNWIRGVGWTPPGSHKVEMARRAAELGLREGVSTEEAIAQYHHMMMLQHQQQMEEQQQASEQVETSKEFQQSGVNLDAMEILHVKRKKTIQTVKKSTTTSSSSMDSSVKKLMMASSSATASAIESMMASASVSAIEDTVKTSTTSEASAIENA
;
A
#
# COMPACT_ATOMS: atom_id res chain seq x y z
N MET A 1 -114.39 -79.24 -6.50
CA MET A 1 -113.92 -78.55 -7.72
C MET A 1 -114.83 -77.35 -7.94
N VAL A 2 -114.32 -76.13 -7.76
CA VAL A 2 -115.12 -74.89 -7.95
C VAL A 2 -115.18 -74.58 -9.46
N PRO A 3 -116.34 -74.25 -10.05
CA PRO A 3 -116.48 -73.96 -11.48
C PRO A 3 -115.65 -72.74 -11.91
N SER A 4 -114.92 -72.84 -13.02
CA SER A 4 -114.13 -71.73 -13.57
C SER A 4 -115.05 -70.65 -14.16
N LEU A 5 -115.21 -69.52 -13.46
CA LEU A 5 -115.91 -68.34 -13.98
C LEU A 5 -115.22 -67.80 -15.25
N HIS A 6 -116.05 -67.34 -16.20
CA HIS A 6 -115.63 -66.72 -17.46
C HIS A 6 -114.68 -65.51 -17.23
N PRO A 7 -113.67 -65.26 -18.10
CA PRO A 7 -112.65 -64.21 -17.91
C PRO A 7 -113.20 -62.80 -17.64
N GLN A 8 -114.34 -62.47 -18.24
CA GLN A 8 -115.05 -61.21 -18.06
C GLN A 8 -115.51 -60.97 -16.62
N PHE A 9 -115.90 -62.04 -15.90
CA PHE A 9 -116.31 -61.93 -14.50
C PHE A 9 -115.12 -61.76 -13.57
N ARG A 10 -114.01 -62.47 -13.84
CA ARG A 10 -112.74 -62.33 -13.10
C ARG A 10 -112.19 -60.91 -13.16
N TYR A 11 -112.26 -60.27 -14.33
CA TYR A 11 -111.84 -58.89 -14.51
C TYR A 11 -112.69 -57.91 -13.71
N LYS A 12 -114.03 -58.07 -13.74
CA LYS A 12 -114.94 -57.21 -12.97
C LYS A 12 -114.72 -57.36 -11.46
N GLU A 13 -114.51 -58.58 -10.99
CA GLU A 13 -114.21 -58.85 -9.57
C GLU A 13 -112.88 -58.21 -9.14
N ALA A 14 -111.82 -58.34 -9.95
CA ALA A 14 -110.52 -57.71 -9.69
C ALA A 14 -110.63 -56.19 -9.71
N PHE A 15 -111.31 -55.61 -10.71
CA PHE A 15 -111.54 -54.18 -10.81
C PHE A 15 -112.29 -53.62 -9.61
N VAL A 16 -113.34 -54.29 -9.13
CA VAL A 16 -114.09 -53.87 -7.93
C VAL A 16 -113.23 -53.99 -6.67
N LYS A 17 -112.34 -54.98 -6.59
CA LYS A 17 -111.39 -55.14 -5.47
C LYS A 17 -110.30 -54.07 -5.45
N GLU A 18 -109.78 -53.68 -6.62
CA GLU A 18 -108.75 -52.64 -6.77
C GLU A 18 -109.34 -51.23 -6.70
N LYS A 19 -110.63 -51.08 -7.04
CA LYS A 19 -111.32 -49.79 -6.99
C LYS A 19 -111.33 -49.26 -5.55
N GLY A 20 -110.61 -48.17 -5.33
CA GLY A 20 -110.52 -47.49 -4.04
C GLY A 20 -109.32 -47.92 -3.19
N GLN A 21 -108.45 -48.82 -3.68
CA GLN A 21 -107.16 -49.05 -3.04
C GLN A 21 -106.25 -47.83 -3.28
N GLN A 22 -106.14 -46.94 -2.30
CA GLN A 22 -105.05 -45.99 -2.27
C GLN A 22 -103.77 -46.75 -1.97
N VAL A 23 -102.90 -46.88 -2.96
CA VAL A 23 -101.49 -47.21 -2.70
C VAL A 23 -100.90 -45.97 -2.02
N GLY A 24 -100.85 -45.99 -0.69
CA GLY A 24 -100.20 -44.94 0.08
C GLY A 24 -98.74 -44.84 -0.33
N LEU A 25 -98.25 -43.61 -0.54
CA LEU A 25 -96.82 -43.38 -0.69
C LEU A 25 -96.16 -43.48 0.69
N LEU A 26 -95.08 -44.26 0.80
CA LEU A 26 -94.27 -44.33 2.02
C LEU A 26 -93.32 -43.13 2.09
N SER A 27 -92.83 -42.69 0.93
CA SER A 27 -91.97 -41.53 0.73
C SER A 27 -92.45 -40.68 -0.45
N VAL A 28 -92.12 -39.39 -0.41
CA VAL A 28 -92.33 -38.45 -1.54
C VAL A 28 -91.57 -38.89 -2.80
N GLU A 29 -90.57 -39.75 -2.63
CA GLU A 29 -89.74 -40.32 -3.71
C GLU A 29 -90.45 -41.43 -4.50
N ASP A 30 -91.54 -42.00 -3.96
CA ASP A 30 -92.22 -43.16 -4.54
C ASP A 30 -93.17 -42.81 -5.71
N ASP A 31 -93.60 -41.54 -5.83
CA ASP A 31 -94.45 -41.07 -6.94
C ASP A 31 -93.63 -40.22 -7.93
N PRO A 32 -93.48 -40.65 -9.20
CA PRO A 32 -92.76 -39.88 -10.21
C PRO A 32 -93.31 -38.46 -10.40
N LYS A 33 -94.61 -38.24 -10.16
CA LYS A 33 -95.23 -36.91 -10.26
C LYS A 33 -94.80 -36.00 -9.11
N MET A 34 -94.75 -36.52 -7.89
CA MET A 34 -94.27 -35.75 -6.72
C MET A 34 -92.78 -35.42 -6.86
N VAL A 35 -91.95 -36.38 -7.28
CA VAL A 35 -90.53 -36.14 -7.56
C VAL A 35 -90.33 -35.03 -8.58
N HIS A 36 -91.09 -35.05 -9.67
CA HIS A 36 -91.02 -34.02 -10.70
C HIS A 36 -91.44 -32.64 -10.16
N SER A 37 -92.50 -32.57 -9.36
CA SER A 37 -92.95 -31.31 -8.75
C SER A 37 -91.93 -30.71 -7.78
N LEU A 38 -91.21 -31.57 -7.04
CA LEU A 38 -90.16 -31.17 -6.12
C LEU A 38 -88.93 -30.68 -6.89
N ALA A 39 -88.55 -31.33 -7.99
CA ALA A 39 -87.48 -30.87 -8.87
C ALA A 39 -87.80 -29.52 -9.52
N ALA A 40 -89.03 -29.34 -10.02
CA ALA A 40 -89.50 -28.07 -10.57
C ALA A 40 -89.47 -26.95 -9.52
N SER A 41 -89.89 -27.23 -8.29
CA SER A 41 -89.82 -26.26 -7.17
C SER A 41 -88.38 -25.87 -6.81
N LYS A 42 -87.44 -26.83 -6.85
CA LYS A 42 -86.01 -26.55 -6.65
C LYS A 42 -85.44 -25.66 -7.77
N LEU A 43 -85.83 -25.89 -9.02
CA LEU A 43 -85.45 -25.07 -10.17
C LEU A 43 -86.03 -23.65 -10.12
N GLN A 44 -87.25 -23.50 -9.61
CA GLN A 44 -87.90 -22.19 -9.43
C GLN A 44 -87.28 -21.35 -8.30
N SER A 45 -86.58 -21.98 -7.35
CA SER A 45 -85.94 -21.27 -6.24
C SER A 45 -84.74 -20.45 -6.69
N SER A 46 -84.76 -19.14 -6.37
CA SER A 46 -83.65 -18.23 -6.66
C SER A 46 -82.35 -18.59 -5.92
N GLN A 47 -82.43 -19.34 -4.83
CA GLN A 47 -81.27 -19.79 -4.06
C GLN A 47 -80.45 -20.84 -4.81
N GLY A 48 -81.13 -21.80 -5.46
CA GLY A 48 -80.48 -22.82 -6.28
C GLY A 48 -79.70 -22.19 -7.44
N TYR A 49 -80.32 -21.23 -8.12
CA TYR A 49 -79.69 -20.46 -9.20
C TYR A 49 -78.43 -19.72 -8.74
N LYS A 50 -78.51 -18.97 -7.62
CA LYS A 50 -77.37 -18.20 -7.10
C LYS A 50 -76.22 -19.09 -6.64
N ARG A 51 -76.54 -20.22 -6.00
CA ARG A 51 -75.56 -21.20 -5.55
C ARG A 51 -74.80 -21.81 -6.74
N GLN A 52 -75.52 -22.27 -7.76
CA GLN A 52 -74.91 -22.83 -8.96
C GLN A 52 -74.09 -21.76 -9.73
N ALA A 53 -74.54 -20.51 -9.75
CA ALA A 53 -73.79 -19.40 -10.33
C ALA A 53 -72.49 -19.12 -9.57
N GLN A 54 -72.49 -19.17 -8.24
CA GLN A 54 -71.27 -19.07 -7.43
C GLN A 54 -70.31 -20.23 -7.67
N GLU A 55 -70.82 -21.46 -7.71
CA GLU A 55 -70.04 -22.67 -7.95
C GLU A 55 -69.38 -22.65 -9.34
N THR A 56 -70.11 -22.21 -10.37
CA THR A 56 -69.62 -22.16 -11.75
C THR A 56 -68.73 -20.95 -12.04
N ARG A 57 -68.93 -19.82 -11.36
CA ARG A 57 -68.12 -18.60 -11.54
C ARG A 57 -66.62 -18.84 -11.31
N SER A 58 -66.27 -19.70 -10.36
CA SER A 58 -64.87 -20.04 -10.08
C SER A 58 -64.31 -21.19 -10.93
N GLN A 59 -65.17 -21.93 -11.64
CA GLN A 59 -64.77 -23.10 -12.43
C GLN A 59 -64.38 -22.77 -13.87
N PHE A 60 -64.39 -21.48 -14.25
CA PHE A 60 -63.97 -21.07 -15.58
C PHE A 60 -62.48 -21.35 -15.78
N LYS A 61 -62.17 -22.31 -16.67
CA LYS A 61 -60.81 -22.61 -17.12
C LYS A 61 -60.67 -22.13 -18.56
N MET A 62 -60.00 -21.00 -18.73
CA MET A 62 -59.63 -20.52 -20.06
C MET A 62 -58.49 -21.40 -20.56
N HIS A 63 -58.78 -22.27 -21.52
CA HIS A 63 -57.77 -23.17 -22.08
C HIS A 63 -56.73 -22.36 -22.87
N ALA A 64 -55.46 -22.78 -22.84
CA ALA A 64 -54.38 -22.08 -23.54
C ALA A 64 -54.56 -22.05 -25.07
N ASP A 65 -55.41 -22.93 -25.60
CA ASP A 65 -55.70 -23.04 -27.03
C ASP A 65 -56.82 -22.12 -27.49
N GLN A 66 -57.47 -21.37 -26.58
CA GLN A 66 -58.49 -20.40 -26.97
C GLN A 66 -57.89 -19.28 -27.84
N PRO A 67 -58.58 -18.88 -28.94
CA PRO A 67 -58.05 -17.94 -29.90
C PRO A 67 -57.76 -16.56 -29.27
N GLU A 68 -58.55 -16.14 -28.29
CA GLU A 68 -58.34 -14.87 -27.56
C GLU A 68 -57.03 -14.88 -26.77
N PHE A 69 -56.68 -16.01 -26.15
CA PHE A 69 -55.44 -16.13 -25.39
C PHE A 69 -54.21 -16.16 -26.31
N GLN A 70 -54.33 -16.86 -27.45
CA GLN A 70 -53.27 -16.86 -28.46
C GLN A 70 -53.06 -15.47 -29.06
N GLN A 71 -54.15 -14.74 -29.34
CA GLN A 71 -54.08 -13.36 -29.80
C GLN A 71 -53.44 -12.45 -28.75
N ALA A 72 -53.84 -12.57 -27.48
CA ALA A 72 -53.25 -11.82 -26.38
C ALA A 72 -51.75 -12.07 -26.27
N LYS A 73 -51.31 -13.33 -26.28
CA LYS A 73 -49.88 -13.70 -26.28
C LYS A 73 -49.11 -13.07 -27.44
N LYS A 74 -49.65 -13.16 -28.67
CA LYS A 74 -49.03 -12.55 -29.86
C LYS A 74 -48.95 -11.02 -29.72
N SER A 75 -50.02 -10.38 -29.23
CA SER A 75 -50.05 -8.94 -29.02
C SER A 75 -49.07 -8.47 -27.94
N GLN A 76 -48.90 -9.24 -26.86
CA GLN A 76 -47.95 -8.96 -25.80
C GLN A 76 -46.51 -9.13 -26.29
N ALA A 77 -46.23 -10.20 -27.06
CA ALA A 77 -44.93 -10.39 -27.68
C ALA A 77 -44.55 -9.21 -28.60
N LEU A 78 -45.51 -8.72 -29.39
CA LEU A 78 -45.33 -7.53 -30.24
C LEU A 78 -45.09 -6.27 -29.40
N ALA A 79 -45.91 -6.01 -28.38
CA ALA A 79 -45.79 -4.83 -27.52
C ALA A 79 -44.47 -4.80 -26.74
N SER A 80 -44.01 -5.97 -26.26
CA SER A 80 -42.76 -6.10 -25.51
C SER A 80 -41.50 -5.87 -26.37
N ASN A 81 -41.62 -5.99 -27.71
CA ASN A 81 -40.50 -6.01 -28.65
C ASN A 81 -39.38 -7.01 -28.28
N GLN A 82 -39.68 -8.02 -27.46
CA GLN A 82 -38.67 -8.90 -26.88
C GLN A 82 -38.00 -9.74 -27.97
N THR A 83 -38.77 -10.23 -28.94
CA THR A 83 -38.27 -10.97 -30.11
C THR A 83 -37.44 -10.09 -31.05
N TYR A 84 -37.75 -8.79 -31.15
CA TYR A 84 -36.99 -7.85 -31.98
C TYR A 84 -35.62 -7.52 -31.37
N ARG A 85 -35.54 -7.47 -30.03
CA ARG A 85 -34.28 -7.21 -29.31
C ARG A 85 -33.34 -8.41 -29.25
N GLN A 86 -33.82 -9.60 -29.58
CA GLN A 86 -32.99 -10.79 -29.66
C GLN A 86 -32.09 -10.68 -30.90
N ARG A 87 -30.77 -10.73 -30.68
CA ARG A 87 -29.81 -10.82 -31.78
C ARG A 87 -30.05 -12.13 -32.53
N LEU A 88 -30.11 -12.06 -33.85
CA LEU A 88 -30.33 -13.23 -34.71
C LEU A 88 -29.21 -14.28 -34.57
N HIS A 89 -28.00 -13.82 -34.26
CA HIS A 89 -26.83 -14.66 -34.07
C HIS A 89 -26.02 -14.15 -32.87
N ASP A 90 -25.74 -15.03 -31.92
CA ASP A 90 -24.72 -14.80 -30.91
C ASP A 90 -23.37 -15.26 -31.49
N TYR A 91 -22.62 -14.31 -32.09
CA TYR A 91 -21.24 -14.58 -32.49
C TYR A 91 -20.33 -14.48 -31.28
N THR A 92 -20.20 -15.58 -30.54
CA THR A 92 -19.09 -15.77 -29.62
C THR A 92 -17.93 -16.35 -30.40
N PHE A 93 -16.88 -15.56 -30.63
CA PHE A 93 -15.65 -16.11 -31.17
C PHE A 93 -15.04 -17.09 -30.17
N ASP A 94 -14.54 -18.22 -30.65
CA ASP A 94 -13.79 -19.13 -29.80
C ASP A 94 -12.51 -18.41 -29.33
N SER A 95 -12.22 -18.54 -28.04
CA SER A 95 -11.09 -17.88 -27.39
C SER A 95 -9.75 -18.23 -28.05
N GLN A 96 -9.65 -19.38 -28.73
CA GLN A 96 -8.46 -19.86 -29.42
C GLN A 96 -8.31 -19.34 -30.86
N GLN A 97 -9.33 -18.68 -31.42
CA GLN A 97 -9.23 -18.13 -32.77
C GLN A 97 -8.17 -17.03 -32.85
N LEU A 98 -7.36 -17.08 -33.92
CA LEU A 98 -6.21 -16.21 -34.10
C LEU A 98 -6.56 -14.72 -33.99
N ASN A 99 -7.71 -14.30 -34.55
CA ASN A 99 -8.15 -12.90 -34.51
C ASN A 99 -8.40 -12.41 -33.07
N VAL A 100 -8.98 -13.26 -32.22
CA VAL A 100 -9.24 -12.94 -30.81
C VAL A 100 -7.92 -12.90 -30.04
N GLN A 101 -7.01 -13.83 -30.31
CA GLN A 101 -5.68 -13.85 -29.71
C GLN A 101 -4.86 -12.61 -30.08
N HIS A 102 -4.86 -12.22 -31.36
CA HIS A 102 -4.20 -11.01 -31.82
C HIS A 102 -4.80 -9.78 -31.15
N ALA A 103 -6.13 -9.64 -31.12
CA ALA A 103 -6.78 -8.51 -30.46
C ALA A 103 -6.40 -8.43 -28.97
N LYS A 104 -6.39 -9.56 -28.25
CA LYS A 104 -5.94 -9.61 -26.85
C LYS A 104 -4.49 -9.16 -26.70
N GLN A 105 -3.60 -9.63 -27.56
CA GLN A 105 -2.18 -9.23 -27.56
C GLN A 105 -2.01 -7.74 -27.84
N ALA A 106 -2.73 -7.18 -28.82
CA ALA A 106 -2.71 -5.77 -29.14
C ALA A 106 -3.20 -4.91 -27.95
N TYR A 107 -4.29 -5.31 -27.29
CA TYR A 107 -4.75 -4.63 -26.08
C TYR A 107 -3.75 -4.72 -24.94
N LYS A 108 -3.13 -5.89 -24.75
CA LYS A 108 -2.09 -6.09 -23.74
C LYS A 108 -0.91 -5.15 -23.97
N LEU A 109 -0.45 -5.02 -25.22
CA LEU A 109 0.61 -4.09 -25.61
C LEU A 109 0.21 -2.62 -25.44
N GLN A 110 -1.04 -2.28 -25.77
CA GLN A 110 -1.53 -0.91 -25.66
C GLN A 110 -1.75 -0.50 -24.20
N SER A 111 -2.07 -1.45 -23.33
CA SER A 111 -2.34 -1.18 -21.93
C SER A 111 -1.07 -1.20 -21.09
N ASP A 112 -0.82 -0.12 -20.34
CA ASP A 112 0.29 -0.08 -19.37
C ASP A 112 0.03 -0.90 -18.09
N VAL A 113 -1.01 -1.74 -18.05
CA VAL A 113 -1.44 -2.45 -16.85
C VAL A 113 -0.36 -3.42 -16.39
N ASP A 114 0.17 -4.23 -17.31
CA ASP A 114 1.21 -5.20 -17.00
C ASP A 114 2.56 -4.52 -16.71
N TYR A 115 2.87 -3.44 -17.45
CA TYR A 115 4.06 -2.64 -17.16
C TYR A 115 4.03 -2.07 -15.74
N LYS A 116 2.89 -1.51 -15.32
CA LYS A 116 2.73 -0.94 -13.96
C LYS A 116 2.69 -2.00 -12.87
N SER A 117 2.14 -3.18 -13.16
CA SER A 117 2.12 -4.30 -12.21
C SER A 117 3.54 -4.84 -12.00
N ASP A 118 4.33 -4.95 -13.07
CA ASP A 118 5.75 -5.29 -12.97
C ASP A 118 6.50 -4.22 -12.16
N LEU A 119 6.26 -2.93 -12.37
CA LEU A 119 6.91 -1.89 -11.54
C LEU A 119 6.57 -1.97 -10.04
N ASN A 120 5.54 -2.72 -9.65
CA ASN A 120 5.15 -2.88 -8.26
C ASN A 120 6.21 -3.61 -7.42
N TRP A 121 7.06 -4.48 -8.01
CA TRP A 121 8.14 -5.15 -7.24
C TRP A 121 9.23 -4.18 -6.77
N ILE A 122 9.36 -3.04 -7.44
CA ILE A 122 10.31 -1.98 -7.07
C ILE A 122 9.67 -0.99 -6.09
N ARG A 123 8.33 -0.96 -5.99
CA ARG A 123 7.64 -0.09 -5.03
C ARG A 123 7.96 -0.53 -3.61
N GLY A 124 8.66 0.34 -2.88
CA GLY A 124 9.13 0.07 -1.52
C GLY A 124 10.61 -0.27 -1.43
N VAL A 125 11.32 -0.46 -2.55
CA VAL A 125 12.79 -0.48 -2.55
C VAL A 125 13.26 0.96 -2.31
N GLY A 126 13.75 1.22 -1.10
CA GLY A 126 14.28 2.53 -0.74
C GLY A 126 15.53 2.84 -1.56
N TRP A 127 15.54 3.98 -2.25
CA TRP A 127 16.77 4.49 -2.87
C TRP A 127 17.65 5.09 -1.78
N THR A 128 18.86 4.55 -1.63
CA THR A 128 19.86 5.08 -0.70
C THR A 128 21.05 5.59 -1.51
N PRO A 129 21.46 6.86 -1.37
CA PRO A 129 22.57 7.39 -2.16
C PRO A 129 23.87 6.64 -1.83
N PRO A 130 24.69 6.32 -2.85
CA PRO A 130 26.01 5.76 -2.62
C PRO A 130 26.86 6.77 -1.83
N GLY A 131 27.53 6.32 -0.78
CA GLY A 131 28.26 7.20 0.14
C GLY A 131 27.41 7.73 1.32
N SER A 132 26.13 7.35 1.42
CA SER A 132 25.40 7.60 2.67
C SER A 132 26.05 6.83 3.83
N HIS A 133 25.99 7.40 5.02
CA HIS A 133 26.59 6.84 6.23
C HIS A 133 26.17 5.38 6.49
N LYS A 134 24.90 5.02 6.25
CA LYS A 134 24.41 3.63 6.41
C LYS A 134 25.04 2.66 5.40
N VAL A 135 25.26 3.10 4.16
CA VAL A 135 25.90 2.30 3.10
C VAL A 135 27.39 2.17 3.37
N GLU A 136 28.06 3.25 3.80
CA GLU A 136 29.47 3.21 4.16
C GLU A 136 29.74 2.38 5.42
N MET A 137 28.86 2.46 6.42
CA MET A 137 28.88 1.61 7.60
C MET A 137 28.79 0.14 7.21
N ALA A 138 27.80 -0.23 6.39
CA ALA A 138 27.62 -1.60 5.93
C ALA A 138 28.81 -2.08 5.09
N ARG A 139 29.38 -1.21 4.25
CA ARG A 139 30.58 -1.50 3.46
C ARG A 139 31.80 -1.74 4.33
N ARG A 140 32.10 -0.83 5.29
CA ARG A 140 33.23 -0.99 6.21
C ARG A 140 33.06 -2.21 7.12
N ALA A 141 31.85 -2.48 7.59
CA ALA A 141 31.56 -3.68 8.38
C ALA A 141 31.82 -4.97 7.57
N ALA A 142 31.41 -5.00 6.30
CA ALA A 142 31.71 -6.12 5.41
C ALA A 142 33.23 -6.27 5.15
N GLU A 143 33.94 -5.17 4.93
CA GLU A 143 35.39 -5.15 4.72
C GLU A 143 36.16 -5.66 5.95
N LEU A 144 35.77 -5.26 7.16
CA LEU A 144 36.36 -5.73 8.42
C LEU A 144 36.04 -7.20 8.71
N GLY A 145 34.81 -7.65 8.44
CA GLY A 145 34.44 -9.06 8.58
C GLY A 145 35.23 -9.98 7.65
N LEU A 146 35.55 -9.53 6.43
CA LEU A 146 36.37 -10.27 5.46
C LEU A 146 37.86 -10.28 5.79
N ARG A 147 38.42 -9.17 6.28
CA ARG A 147 39.85 -9.00 6.54
C ARG A 147 40.30 -9.53 7.90
N GLU A 148 39.52 -9.24 8.93
CA GLU A 148 39.92 -9.40 10.32
C GLU A 148 39.05 -10.42 11.06
N GLY A 149 38.00 -10.95 10.43
CA GLY A 149 37.09 -11.93 11.04
C GLY A 149 36.27 -11.37 12.20
N VAL A 150 36.16 -10.04 12.29
CA VAL A 150 35.44 -9.32 13.35
C VAL A 150 33.94 -9.47 13.15
N SER A 151 33.19 -9.61 14.25
CA SER A 151 31.73 -9.74 14.20
C SER A 151 31.07 -8.48 13.62
N THR A 152 29.94 -8.64 12.94
CA THR A 152 29.27 -7.52 12.26
C THR A 152 28.80 -6.43 13.23
N GLU A 153 28.44 -6.80 14.46
CA GLU A 153 28.00 -5.88 15.50
C GLU A 153 29.15 -5.02 16.05
N GLU A 154 30.32 -5.63 16.27
CA GLU A 154 31.52 -4.92 16.72
C GLU A 154 32.04 -3.95 15.66
N ALA A 155 32.03 -4.34 14.38
CA ALA A 155 32.45 -3.48 13.28
C ALA A 155 31.54 -2.26 13.10
N ILE A 156 30.23 -2.41 13.32
CA ILE A 156 29.27 -1.30 13.33
C ILE A 156 29.56 -0.34 14.49
N ALA A 157 29.82 -0.86 15.68
CA ALA A 157 30.14 -0.05 16.86
C ALA A 157 31.45 0.73 16.67
N GLN A 158 32.49 0.09 16.10
CA GLN A 158 33.77 0.74 15.79
C GLN A 158 33.59 1.90 14.80
N TYR A 159 32.75 1.73 13.77
CA TYR A 159 32.46 2.79 12.81
C TYR A 159 31.74 3.99 13.46
N HIS A 160 30.73 3.75 14.30
CA HIS A 160 30.06 4.82 15.04
C HIS A 160 31.02 5.57 15.99
N HIS A 161 31.88 4.85 16.70
CA HIS A 161 32.86 5.47 17.61
C HIS A 161 33.85 6.36 16.85
N MET A 162 34.39 5.89 15.73
CA MET A 162 35.28 6.67 14.88
C MET A 162 34.62 7.96 14.38
N MET A 163 33.34 7.90 14.00
CA MET A 163 32.60 9.06 13.52
C MET A 163 32.29 10.07 14.64
N MET A 164 32.03 9.59 15.87
CA MET A 164 31.90 10.44 17.05
C MET A 164 33.18 11.21 17.36
N LEU A 165 34.34 10.53 17.29
CA LEU A 165 35.64 11.17 17.49
C LEU A 165 35.94 12.22 16.42
N GLN A 166 35.59 11.94 15.16
CA GLN A 166 35.75 12.90 14.07
C GLN A 166 34.86 14.14 14.27
N HIS A 167 33.61 13.95 14.70
CA HIS A 167 32.73 15.07 15.02
C HIS A 167 33.27 15.92 16.17
N GLN A 168 33.78 15.27 17.22
CA GLN A 168 34.37 15.98 18.36
C GLN A 168 35.60 16.81 17.95
N GLN A 169 36.47 16.26 17.11
CA GLN A 169 37.62 17.00 16.55
C GLN A 169 37.17 18.24 15.78
N GLN A 170 36.15 18.13 14.93
CA GLN A 170 35.62 19.27 14.18
C GLN A 170 35.01 20.34 15.11
N MET A 171 34.31 19.93 16.17
CA MET A 171 33.78 20.88 17.15
C MET A 171 34.90 21.62 17.89
N GLU A 172 35.98 20.92 18.27
CA GLU A 172 37.15 21.53 18.89
C GLU A 172 37.88 22.50 17.94
N GLU A 173 37.98 22.16 16.66
CA GLU A 173 38.54 23.05 15.63
C GLU A 173 37.70 24.32 15.44
N GLN A 174 36.37 24.19 15.44
CA GLN A 174 35.48 25.34 15.34
C GLN A 174 35.55 26.24 16.57
N GLN A 175 35.64 25.66 17.77
CA GLN A 175 35.82 26.43 19.01
C GLN A 175 37.14 27.20 19.01
N GLN A 176 38.23 26.57 18.57
CA GLN A 176 39.52 27.25 18.42
C GLN A 176 39.45 28.36 17.37
N ALA A 177 38.73 28.16 16.26
CA ALA A 177 38.53 29.19 15.25
C ALA A 177 37.70 30.37 15.77
N SER A 178 36.63 30.13 16.53
CA SER A 178 35.83 31.20 17.14
C SER A 178 36.58 31.96 18.22
N GLU A 179 37.35 31.27 19.06
CA GLU A 179 38.23 31.89 20.07
C GLU A 179 39.31 32.77 19.40
N GLN A 180 39.87 32.35 18.26
CA GLN A 180 40.82 33.17 17.50
C GLN A 180 40.15 34.42 16.89
N VAL A 181 38.91 34.33 16.45
CA VAL A 181 38.14 35.49 15.99
C VAL A 181 37.80 36.43 17.14
N GLU A 182 37.43 35.93 18.32
CA GLU A 182 37.16 36.74 19.51
C GLU A 182 38.41 37.44 20.03
N THR A 183 39.55 36.73 20.15
CA THR A 183 40.83 37.35 20.52
C THR A 183 41.30 38.40 19.50
N SER A 184 40.98 38.22 18.22
CA SER A 184 41.28 39.21 17.17
C SER A 184 40.35 40.43 17.23
N LYS A 185 39.09 40.26 17.64
CA LYS A 185 38.14 41.35 17.90
C LYS A 185 38.52 42.15 19.15
N GLU A 186 38.93 41.47 20.22
CA GLU A 186 39.46 42.10 21.45
C GLU A 186 40.74 42.92 21.14
N PHE A 187 41.63 42.40 20.29
CA PHE A 187 42.83 43.09 19.82
C PHE A 187 42.53 44.38 19.02
N GLN A 188 41.41 44.42 18.27
CA GLN A 188 40.96 45.64 17.58
C GLN A 188 40.24 46.62 18.52
N GLN A 189 39.66 46.14 19.62
CA GLN A 189 38.92 46.94 20.59
C GLN A 189 39.84 47.60 21.64
N SER A 190 40.99 46.98 21.93
CA SER A 190 42.07 47.59 22.71
C SER A 190 42.94 48.50 21.84
N GLY A 191 42.48 49.71 21.52
CA GLY A 191 43.27 50.73 20.81
C GLY A 191 44.43 51.29 21.65
N VAL A 192 45.42 50.46 22.01
CA VAL A 192 46.62 50.87 22.76
C VAL A 192 47.85 50.20 22.15
N ASN A 193 48.86 51.00 21.78
CA ASN A 193 50.19 50.51 21.39
C ASN A 193 50.81 49.79 22.59
N LEU A 194 51.00 48.46 22.48
CA LEU A 194 51.52 47.63 23.55
C LEU A 194 52.97 47.23 23.26
N ASP A 195 53.85 47.52 24.21
CA ASP A 195 55.26 47.15 24.19
C ASP A 195 55.46 45.63 24.10
N ALA A 196 56.51 45.21 23.38
CA ALA A 196 56.80 43.84 22.97
C ALA A 196 56.86 42.77 24.09
N MET A 197 56.88 43.18 25.37
CA MET A 197 56.91 42.30 26.54
C MET A 197 55.60 41.51 26.74
N GLU A 198 54.42 42.11 26.54
CA GLU A 198 53.15 41.43 26.85
C GLU A 198 52.76 40.38 25.80
N ILE A 199 53.15 40.57 24.53
CA ILE A 199 52.98 39.60 23.44
C ILE A 199 53.77 38.31 23.73
N LEU A 200 54.99 38.43 24.28
CA LEU A 200 55.78 37.27 24.69
C LEU A 200 55.16 36.54 25.88
N HIS A 201 54.54 37.26 26.83
CA HIS A 201 53.85 36.63 27.96
C HIS A 201 52.61 35.83 27.54
N VAL A 202 51.84 36.31 26.57
CA VAL A 202 50.67 35.59 26.02
C VAL A 202 51.11 34.37 25.20
N LYS A 203 52.12 34.50 24.33
CA LYS A 203 52.70 33.36 23.59
C LYS A 203 53.24 32.28 24.53
N ARG A 204 53.90 32.67 25.62
CA ARG A 204 54.43 31.76 26.65
C ARG A 204 53.33 31.07 27.44
N LYS A 205 52.24 31.77 27.80
CA LYS A 205 51.06 31.15 28.45
C LYS A 205 50.37 30.12 27.53
N LYS A 206 50.25 30.42 26.23
CA LYS A 206 49.62 29.53 25.25
C LYS A 206 50.43 28.25 25.01
N THR A 207 51.77 28.34 24.98
CA THR A 207 52.66 27.16 24.95
C THR A 207 52.60 26.34 26.23
N ILE A 208 52.41 26.95 27.40
CA ILE A 208 52.23 26.22 28.66
C ILE A 208 50.88 25.49 28.70
N GLN A 209 49.82 26.05 28.13
CA GLN A 209 48.51 25.40 28.04
C GLN A 209 48.50 24.21 27.08
N THR A 210 49.14 24.31 25.92
CA THR A 210 49.25 23.17 24.99
C THR A 210 50.08 22.02 25.58
N VAL A 211 51.15 22.33 26.31
CA VAL A 211 51.96 21.35 27.05
C VAL A 211 51.21 20.74 28.24
N LYS A 212 50.34 21.51 28.92
CA LYS A 212 49.47 20.97 29.99
C LYS A 212 48.35 20.08 29.44
N LYS A 213 47.74 20.43 28.31
CA LYS A 213 46.66 19.63 27.70
C LYS A 213 47.20 18.27 27.21
N SER A 214 48.40 18.23 26.61
CA SER A 214 49.05 16.97 26.19
C SER A 214 49.53 16.08 27.35
N THR A 215 49.76 16.64 28.53
CA THR A 215 50.10 15.87 29.75
C THR A 215 48.86 15.38 30.51
N THR A 216 47.71 16.05 30.39
CA THR A 216 46.45 15.61 31.04
C THR A 216 45.64 14.61 30.22
N THR A 217 45.63 14.66 28.88
CA THR A 217 44.94 13.64 28.04
C THR A 217 45.68 12.31 27.91
N SER A 218 46.89 12.18 28.47
CA SER A 218 47.66 10.93 28.53
C SER A 218 47.70 10.30 29.93
N SER A 219 46.81 10.72 30.84
CA SER A 219 46.71 10.21 32.21
C SER A 219 45.43 9.40 32.52
N SER A 220 44.50 9.27 31.58
CA SER A 220 43.34 8.38 31.72
C SER A 220 43.26 7.42 30.53
N SER A 221 43.80 6.21 30.73
CA SER A 221 43.73 5.05 29.84
C SER A 221 44.75 5.01 28.69
N MET A 222 45.92 4.38 28.93
CA MET A 222 46.59 3.36 28.11
C MET A 222 48.12 3.26 28.35
N ASP A 223 48.67 2.10 27.96
CA ASP A 223 49.80 1.33 28.50
C ASP A 223 51.23 1.93 28.40
N SER A 224 52.13 1.52 29.31
CA SER A 224 53.44 2.17 29.56
C SER A 224 54.44 2.12 28.39
N SER A 225 54.29 1.17 27.47
CA SER A 225 55.22 0.96 26.35
C SER A 225 55.03 1.96 25.21
N VAL A 226 53.79 2.40 24.96
CA VAL A 226 53.48 3.42 23.93
C VAL A 226 54.01 4.80 24.35
N LYS A 227 54.06 5.04 25.66
CA LYS A 227 54.54 6.28 26.28
C LYS A 227 56.04 6.55 26.01
N LYS A 228 56.86 5.51 25.92
CA LYS A 228 58.31 5.63 25.69
C LYS A 228 58.66 5.87 24.21
N LEU A 229 57.85 5.33 23.29
CA LEU A 229 58.05 5.48 21.85
C LEU A 229 57.68 6.88 21.35
N MET A 230 56.59 7.48 21.87
CA MET A 230 56.15 8.82 21.46
C MET A 230 57.03 9.96 21.99
N MET A 231 57.68 9.80 23.15
CA MET A 231 58.60 10.81 23.70
C MET A 231 59.90 10.92 22.88
N ALA A 232 60.32 9.84 22.23
CA ALA A 232 61.52 9.83 21.39
C ALA A 232 61.29 10.55 20.04
N SER A 233 60.10 10.45 19.45
CA SER A 233 59.78 11.08 18.17
C SER A 233 59.54 12.59 18.29
N SER A 234 59.00 13.08 19.41
CA SER A 234 58.77 14.51 19.64
C SER A 234 60.05 15.31 19.90
N SER A 235 61.10 14.67 20.45
CA SER A 235 62.41 15.29 20.64
C SER A 235 63.14 15.51 19.31
N ALA A 236 63.01 14.57 18.37
CA ALA A 236 63.64 14.66 17.06
C ALA A 236 63.04 15.76 16.17
N THR A 237 61.71 15.96 16.24
CA THR A 237 61.03 17.00 15.47
C THR A 237 61.30 18.40 16.02
N ALA A 238 61.49 18.56 17.33
CA ALA A 238 61.87 19.84 17.95
C ALA A 238 63.28 20.31 17.53
N SER A 239 64.25 19.39 17.46
CA SER A 239 65.63 19.71 17.04
C SER A 239 65.73 20.08 15.55
N ALA A 240 64.90 19.47 14.69
CA ALA A 240 64.87 19.79 13.26
C ALA A 240 64.35 21.21 12.98
N ILE A 241 63.39 21.70 13.77
CA ILE A 241 62.82 23.04 13.62
C ILE A 241 63.81 24.12 14.06
N GLU A 242 64.64 23.84 15.08
CA GLU A 242 65.67 24.78 15.57
C GLU A 242 66.81 24.98 14.55
N SER A 243 67.20 23.91 13.84
CA SER A 243 68.20 23.95 12.76
C SER A 243 67.71 24.73 11.52
N MET A 244 66.43 24.59 11.16
CA MET A 244 65.84 25.34 10.03
C MET A 244 65.70 26.84 10.32
N MET A 245 65.46 27.23 11.57
CA MET A 245 65.40 28.63 11.97
C MET A 245 66.79 29.29 11.96
N ALA A 246 67.83 28.55 12.34
CA ALA A 246 69.21 29.05 12.35
C ALA A 246 69.77 29.29 10.93
N SER A 247 69.43 28.44 9.96
CA SER A 247 69.92 28.60 8.57
C SER A 247 69.27 29.79 7.83
N ALA A 248 68.00 30.08 8.10
CA ALA A 248 67.29 31.22 7.51
C ALA A 248 67.86 32.58 7.95
N SER A 249 68.40 32.68 9.17
CA SER A 249 69.06 33.90 9.66
C SER A 249 70.44 34.15 9.03
N VAL A 250 71.17 33.12 8.60
CA VAL A 250 72.52 33.27 8.02
C VAL A 250 72.44 33.75 6.57
N SER A 251 71.51 33.25 5.77
CA SER A 251 71.33 33.70 4.39
C SER A 251 70.91 35.17 4.28
N ALA A 252 70.11 35.65 5.23
CA ALA A 252 69.69 37.05 5.28
C ALA A 252 70.86 38.02 5.60
N ILE A 253 71.91 37.56 6.28
CA ILE A 253 73.10 38.36 6.61
C ILE A 253 74.07 38.39 5.42
N GLU A 254 74.27 37.26 4.72
CA GLU A 254 75.17 37.20 3.55
C GLU A 254 74.74 38.09 2.38
N ASP A 255 73.44 38.25 2.16
CA ASP A 255 72.91 39.11 1.10
C ASP A 255 73.08 40.61 1.42
N THR A 256 73.12 40.99 2.70
CA THR A 256 73.41 42.38 3.12
C THR A 256 74.88 42.76 3.02
N VAL A 257 75.80 41.80 3.18
CA VAL A 257 77.25 42.03 3.07
C VAL A 257 77.68 42.20 1.60
N LYS A 258 77.05 41.47 0.68
CA LYS A 258 77.36 41.55 -0.76
C LYS A 258 76.94 42.87 -1.40
N THR A 259 75.88 43.52 -0.91
CA THR A 259 75.42 44.82 -1.43
C THR A 259 76.27 45.99 -0.93
N SER A 260 76.89 45.88 0.25
CA SER A 260 77.84 46.90 0.74
C SER A 260 79.18 46.89 0.00
N THR A 261 79.71 45.73 -0.39
CA THR A 261 81.04 45.63 -1.03
C THR A 261 81.06 46.05 -2.50
N THR A 262 79.93 45.96 -3.22
CA THR A 262 79.82 46.42 -4.61
C THR A 262 79.63 47.93 -4.72
N SER A 263 78.99 48.56 -3.72
CA SER A 263 78.81 50.01 -3.65
C SER A 263 80.11 50.77 -3.37
N GLU A 264 81.04 50.19 -2.60
CA GLU A 264 82.35 50.80 -2.33
C GLU A 264 83.35 50.61 -3.48
N ALA A 265 83.24 49.52 -4.24
CA ALA A 265 84.09 49.27 -5.42
C ALA A 265 83.79 50.21 -6.60
N SER A 266 82.53 50.62 -6.79
CA SER A 266 82.15 51.57 -7.87
C SER A 266 82.49 53.04 -7.59
N ALA A 267 82.89 53.38 -6.35
CA ALA A 267 83.21 54.74 -5.95
C ALA A 267 84.71 55.12 -6.13
N ILE A 268 85.60 54.13 -6.34
CA ILE A 268 87.05 54.34 -6.47
C ILE A 268 87.51 54.43 -7.94
N GLU A 269 86.69 54.01 -8.91
CA GLU A 269 87.02 54.04 -10.36
C GLU A 269 86.70 55.38 -11.06
N ASN A 270 86.05 56.32 -10.37
CA ASN A 270 85.58 57.61 -10.93
C ASN A 270 86.19 58.87 -10.26
N ALA A 271 87.40 58.78 -9.68
CA ALA A 271 88.13 59.92 -9.10
C ALA A 271 89.56 60.03 -9.63
#